data_AF-A0A3D5TJH7-F1
#
_entry.id   AF-A0A3D5TJH7-F1
#
_cell.length_a   1.000
_cell.length_b   1.000
_cell.length_c   1.000
_cell.angle_alpha   90.00
_cell.angle_beta   90.00
_cell.angle_gamma   90.00
#
_symmetry.space_group_name_H-M   'P 1'
#
loop_
_entity.id
_entity.type
_entity.pdbx_description
1 polymer ?
#
loop_
_entity_poly.entity_id
_entity_poly.type
_entity_poly.pdbx_seq_one_letter_code
_entity_poly.pdbx_strand_id
1 'polypeptide(L)'
;MYQELLKWDIYEIRTKSTPITGVMLRGRIRKFCLENKRNVLVENAQEIKESVRFAIPSGEDSSIIQKYINKILSDASINLVEEDIPNPVLSKLKVNVEDRYTL
;
A
#
# COMPACT_ATOMS: atom_id res chain seq x y z
N MET A 1 -24.85 16.51 4.93
CA MET A 1 -24.49 15.22 5.56
C MET A 1 -23.09 14.90 5.08
N TYR A 2 -22.09 14.99 5.94
CA TYR A 2 -20.73 14.61 5.56
C TYR A 2 -20.69 13.09 5.36
N GLN A 3 -20.18 12.62 4.23
CA GLN A 3 -19.90 11.20 4.04
C GLN A 3 -18.75 10.80 4.98
N GLU A 4 -18.88 9.64 5.63
CA GLU A 4 -17.78 9.05 6.37
C GLU A 4 -16.58 8.79 5.44
N LEU A 5 -15.38 9.05 5.94
CA LEU A 5 -14.15 8.84 5.17
C LEU A 5 -13.89 7.35 4.99
N LEU A 6 -13.47 6.97 3.79
CA LEU A 6 -12.96 5.63 3.54
C LEU A 6 -11.68 5.42 4.35
N LYS A 7 -11.66 4.32 5.11
CA LYS A 7 -10.53 3.86 5.89
C LYS A 7 -9.73 2.80 5.12
N TRP A 8 -8.45 2.69 5.44
CA TRP A 8 -7.49 1.89 4.69
C TRP A 8 -6.55 1.12 5.61
N ASP A 9 -6.29 -0.13 5.24
CA ASP A 9 -5.28 -0.97 5.89
C ASP A 9 -4.01 -0.95 5.02
N ILE A 10 -2.89 -0.58 5.64
CA ILE A 10 -1.63 -0.31 4.95
C ILE A 10 -0.67 -1.47 5.20
N TYR A 11 -0.09 -1.98 4.13
CA TYR A 11 0.89 -3.05 4.13
C TYR A 11 2.21 -2.58 3.54
N GLU A 12 3.31 -3.00 4.17
CA GLU A 12 4.66 -2.74 3.71
C GLU A 12 5.28 -4.00 3.10
N ILE A 13 5.76 -3.87 1.87
CA ILE A 13 6.53 -4.86 1.13
C ILE A 13 8.01 -4.53 1.29
N ARG A 14 8.76 -5.49 1.81
CA ARG A 14 10.23 -5.50 1.78
C ARG A 14 10.72 -6.76 1.12
N THR A 15 11.94 -6.71 0.61
CA THR A 15 12.66 -7.85 0.05
C THR A 15 14.00 -8.01 0.75
N LYS A 16 14.58 -9.21 0.69
CA LYS A 16 15.90 -9.45 1.29
C LYS A 16 17.02 -8.96 0.39
N SER A 17 16.86 -9.15 -0.92
CA SER A 17 17.90 -8.85 -1.91
C SER A 17 17.36 -8.30 -3.22
N THR A 18 16.12 -8.62 -3.59
CA THR A 18 15.55 -8.18 -4.87
C THR A 18 15.24 -6.69 -4.85
N PRO A 19 15.76 -5.86 -5.77
CA PRO A 19 15.35 -4.47 -5.88
C PRO A 19 13.86 -4.39 -6.24
N ILE A 20 13.10 -3.59 -5.49
CA ILE A 20 11.65 -3.40 -5.72
C ILE A 20 11.29 -1.97 -6.11
N THR A 21 12.24 -1.06 -5.99
CA THR A 21 12.13 0.31 -6.49
C THR A 21 12.58 0.38 -7.95
N GLY A 22 11.84 1.07 -8.81
CA GLY A 22 12.21 1.24 -10.22
C GLY A 22 11.91 0.04 -11.14
N VAL A 23 11.42 -1.08 -10.61
CA VAL A 23 11.13 -2.33 -11.37
C VAL A 23 9.66 -2.53 -11.73
N MET A 24 8.88 -1.44 -11.78
CA MET A 24 7.43 -1.45 -12.08
C MET A 24 6.54 -2.25 -11.10
N LEU A 25 7.00 -2.60 -9.89
CA LEU A 25 6.20 -3.35 -8.91
C LEU A 25 4.86 -2.66 -8.62
N ARG A 26 4.86 -1.34 -8.38
CA ARG A 26 3.65 -0.55 -8.17
C ARG A 26 2.64 -0.67 -9.32
N GLY A 27 3.14 -0.63 -10.56
CA GLY A 27 2.32 -0.77 -11.76
C GLY A 27 1.71 -2.17 -11.88
N ARG A 28 2.48 -3.21 -11.54
CA ARG A 28 2.01 -4.60 -11.52
C ARG A 28 0.90 -4.82 -10.49
N ILE A 29 1.06 -4.30 -9.27
CA ILE A 29 0.04 -4.38 -8.21
C ILE A 29 -1.24 -3.65 -8.64
N ARG A 30 -1.12 -2.43 -9.21
CA ARG A 30 -2.28 -1.68 -9.72
C ARG A 30 -3.01 -2.43 -10.82
N LYS A 31 -2.28 -2.96 -11.82
CA LYS A 31 -2.85 -3.76 -12.90
C LYS A 31 -3.61 -4.97 -12.36
N PHE A 32 -2.99 -5.72 -11.44
CA PHE A 32 -3.61 -6.88 -10.80
C PHE A 32 -4.92 -6.51 -10.08
N CYS A 33 -4.95 -5.41 -9.32
CA CYS A 33 -6.15 -5.00 -8.60
C CYS A 33 -7.25 -4.51 -9.56
N LEU A 34 -6.90 -3.79 -10.63
CA LEU A 34 -7.85 -3.38 -11.68
C LEU A 34 -8.51 -4.59 -12.36
N GLU A 35 -7.74 -5.62 -12.70
CA GLU A 35 -8.26 -6.86 -13.30
C GLU A 35 -9.22 -7.61 -12.36
N ASN A 36 -9.03 -7.47 -11.05
CA ASN A 36 -9.87 -8.09 -10.02
C ASN A 36 -10.97 -7.15 -9.47
N LYS A 37 -11.17 -5.96 -10.07
CA LYS A 37 -12.15 -4.94 -9.62
C LYS A 37 -11.98 -4.53 -8.16
N ARG A 38 -10.73 -4.36 -7.72
CA ARG A 38 -10.38 -3.97 -6.34
C ARG A 38 -9.72 -2.60 -6.28
N ASN A 39 -10.05 -1.86 -5.24
CA ASN A 39 -9.39 -0.60 -4.92
C ASN A 39 -8.01 -0.87 -4.30
N VAL A 40 -7.02 -0.08 -4.70
CA VAL A 40 -5.68 -0.15 -4.12
C VAL A 40 -4.99 1.20 -4.22
N LEU A 41 -4.27 1.57 -3.17
CA LEU A 41 -3.27 2.64 -3.19
C LEU A 41 -1.89 1.98 -3.18
N VAL A 42 -0.93 2.52 -3.94
CA VAL A 42 0.44 1.98 -3.96
C VAL A 42 1.46 3.10 -4.17
N GLU A 43 2.45 3.19 -3.28
CA GLU A 43 3.54 4.17 -3.30
C GLU A 43 4.87 3.54 -2.86
N ASN A 44 5.98 4.16 -3.23
CA ASN A 44 7.29 3.82 -2.65
C ASN A 44 7.39 4.50 -1.28
N ALA A 45 7.97 3.83 -0.29
CA ALA A 45 8.39 4.51 0.93
C ALA A 45 9.54 5.48 0.60
N GLN A 46 9.57 6.64 1.24
CA GLN A 46 10.63 7.65 1.03
C GLN A 46 11.78 7.48 2.03
N GLU A 47 11.45 6.98 3.21
CA GLU A 47 12.35 6.87 4.36
C GLU A 47 13.03 5.50 4.48
N ILE A 48 12.48 4.47 3.84
CA ILE A 48 13.05 3.12 3.82
C ILE A 48 13.46 2.78 2.39
N LYS A 49 14.75 2.49 2.22
CA LYS A 49 15.31 2.04 0.94
C LYS A 49 14.71 0.67 0.57
N GLU A 50 14.37 0.49 -0.71
CA GLU A 50 13.76 -0.75 -1.23
C GLU A 50 12.49 -1.18 -0.47
N SER A 51 11.58 -0.24 -0.23
CA SER A 51 10.27 -0.50 0.35
C SER A 51 9.15 0.07 -0.50
N VAL A 52 8.11 -0.73 -0.69
CA VAL A 52 6.87 -0.35 -1.39
C VAL A 52 5.72 -0.61 -0.44
N ARG A 53 4.80 0.34 -0.34
CA ARG A 53 3.57 0.17 0.44
C ARG A 53 2.38 0.10 -0.47
N PHE A 54 1.45 -0.76 -0.12
CA PHE A 54 0.11 -0.75 -0.69
C PHE A 54 -0.92 -0.62 0.43
N ALA A 55 -2.09 -0.09 0.09
CA ALA A 55 -3.22 -0.07 1.00
C ALA A 55 -4.48 -0.52 0.28
N ILE A 56 -5.36 -1.19 1.03
CA ILE A 56 -6.69 -1.61 0.59
C ILE A 56 -7.74 -1.03 1.53
N PRO A 57 -9.01 -0.90 1.10
CA PRO A 57 -10.09 -0.50 2.00
C PRO A 57 -10.13 -1.37 3.25
N SER A 58 -10.32 -0.74 4.41
CA SER A 58 -10.24 -1.44 5.69
C SER A 58 -11.29 -2.54 5.79
N GLY A 59 -10.86 -3.69 6.31
CA GLY A 59 -11.69 -4.90 6.42
C GLY A 59 -11.78 -5.76 5.15
N GLU A 60 -11.14 -5.35 4.04
CA GLU A 60 -10.99 -6.23 2.87
C GLU A 60 -9.88 -7.30 3.06
N ASP A 61 -10.04 -8.45 2.41
CA ASP A 61 -9.02 -9.50 2.43
C ASP A 61 -7.79 -9.12 1.58
N SER A 62 -6.62 -8.98 2.20
CA SER A 62 -5.36 -8.72 1.50
C SER A 62 -4.70 -9.98 0.92
N SER A 63 -5.16 -11.18 1.27
CA SER A 63 -4.46 -12.44 0.99
C SER A 63 -4.16 -12.67 -0.49
N ILE A 64 -5.07 -12.28 -1.39
CA ILE A 64 -4.89 -12.45 -2.83
C ILE A 64 -3.78 -11.55 -3.40
N ILE A 65 -3.64 -10.33 -2.88
CA ILE A 65 -2.57 -9.39 -3.27
C ILE A 65 -1.24 -9.92 -2.72
N GLN A 66 -1.23 -10.40 -1.47
CA GLN A 66 -0.03 -10.99 -0.88
C GLN A 66 0.47 -12.22 -1.65
N LYS A 67 -0.44 -13.13 -2.02
CA LYS A 67 -0.13 -14.29 -2.87
C LYS A 67 0.42 -13.87 -4.24
N TYR A 68 -0.17 -12.85 -4.85
CA TYR A 68 0.32 -12.30 -6.11
C TYR A 68 1.74 -11.74 -5.98
N ILE A 69 2.00 -10.93 -4.95
CA ILE A 69 3.33 -10.37 -4.69
C ILE A 69 4.36 -11.48 -4.47
N ASN A 70 4.06 -12.46 -3.62
CA ASN A 70 4.98 -13.58 -3.35
C ASN A 70 5.25 -14.46 -4.59
N LYS A 71 4.32 -14.50 -5.56
CA LYS A 71 4.52 -15.18 -6.84
C LYS A 71 5.52 -14.45 -7.74
N ILE A 72 5.53 -13.11 -7.72
CA ILE A 72 6.44 -12.29 -8.55
C ILE A 72 7.74 -11.94 -7.83
N LEU A 73 7.77 -12.03 -6.50
CA LEU A 73 8.90 -11.73 -5.62
C LEU A 73 8.95 -12.78 -4.50
N SER A 74 9.70 -13.86 -4.71
CA SER A 74 9.76 -14.99 -3.78
C SER A 74 10.44 -14.66 -2.43
N ASP A 75 11.22 -13.59 -2.37
CA ASP A 75 11.89 -13.10 -1.17
C ASP A 75 11.16 -11.94 -0.49
N ALA A 76 9.92 -11.64 -0.92
CA ALA A 76 9.13 -10.57 -0.32
C ALA A 76 8.59 -10.96 1.06
N SER A 77 8.70 -10.05 2.02
CA SER A 77 7.96 -10.04 3.28
C SER A 77 6.91 -8.93 3.23
N ILE A 78 5.69 -9.24 3.64
CA ILE A 78 4.56 -8.31 3.62
C ILE A 78 3.99 -8.23 5.02
N ASN A 79 4.03 -7.04 5.63
CA ASN A 79 3.55 -6.82 6.99
C ASN A 79 2.48 -5.74 6.99
N LEU A 80 1.39 -5.94 7.75
CA LEU A 80 0.46 -4.86 8.09
C LEU A 80 1.22 -3.85 8.97
N VAL A 81 1.16 -2.58 8.62
CA VAL A 81 1.87 -1.51 9.34
C VAL A 81 0.93 -0.51 9.99
N GLU A 82 -0.25 -0.28 9.41
CA GLU A 82 -1.30 0.57 9.97
C GLU A 82 -2.66 0.02 9.54
N GLU A 83 -3.68 0.17 10.38
CA GLU A 83 -5.04 -0.33 10.15
C GLU A 83 -6.04 0.81 10.33
N ASP A 84 -7.15 0.76 9.61
CA ASP A 84 -8.28 1.69 9.79
C ASP A 84 -7.93 3.18 9.58
N ILE A 85 -7.03 3.48 8.63
CA ILE A 85 -6.51 4.84 8.42
C ILE A 85 -7.33 5.63 7.40
N PRO A 86 -7.90 6.80 7.74
CA PRO A 86 -8.51 7.69 6.76
C PRO A 86 -7.45 8.49 5.98
N ASN A 87 -7.68 8.72 4.67
CA ASN A 87 -6.83 9.55 3.81
C ASN A 87 -5.30 9.34 3.99
N PRO A 88 -4.78 8.11 3.80
CA PRO A 88 -3.38 7.82 4.06
C PRO A 88 -2.44 8.38 2.98
N VAL A 89 -1.26 8.83 3.40
CA VAL A 89 -0.09 9.06 2.54
C VAL A 89 0.91 7.93 2.79
N LEU A 90 0.96 6.99 1.85
CA LEU A 90 1.72 5.75 2.02
C LEU A 90 3.23 6.00 2.03
N SER A 91 3.72 6.94 1.22
CA SER A 91 5.14 7.26 1.07
C SER A 91 5.83 7.75 2.34
N LYS A 92 5.07 8.19 3.36
CA LYS A 92 5.61 8.68 4.64
C LYS A 92 4.90 8.07 5.87
N LEU A 93 3.97 7.14 5.68
CA LEU A 93 3.00 6.67 6.71
C LEU A 93 2.40 7.84 7.49
N LYS A 94 1.83 8.79 6.75
CA LYS A 94 1.24 10.00 7.32
C LYS A 94 -0.26 10.00 7.07
N VAL A 95 -1.04 10.21 8.12
CA VAL A 95 -2.47 10.54 7.98
C VAL A 95 -2.59 11.99 7.56
N ASN A 96 -3.31 12.28 6.47
CA ASN A 96 -3.64 13.64 6.09
C ASN A 96 -4.86 14.09 6.89
N VAL A 97 -4.61 14.75 8.02
CA VAL A 97 -5.62 15.49 8.79
C VAL A 97 -5.55 16.97 8.42
N GLU A 98 -6.69 17.64 8.44
CA GLU A 98 -6.88 19.03 8.01
C GLU A 98 -5.91 20.00 8.73
N ASP A 99 -5.68 19.77 10.03
CA ASP A 99 -4.76 20.55 10.89
C ASP A 99 -3.30 20.58 10.42
N ARG A 100 -2.90 19.72 9.47
CA ARG A 100 -1.55 19.75 8.89
C ARG A 100 -1.37 20.79 7.79
N TYR A 101 -2.46 21.40 7.31
CA TYR A 101 -2.43 22.35 6.22
C TYR A 101 -2.83 23.73 6.74
N THR A 102 -1.86 24.50 7.24
CA THR A 102 -2.00 25.96 7.30
C THR A 102 -1.86 26.50 5.88
N LEU A 103 -2.98 26.79 5.22
CA LEU A 103 -3.05 27.48 3.93
C LEU A 103 -2.68 28.96 4.08
#